data_AF-A0A330LK69-F1
#
_entry.id   AF-A0A330LK69-F1
#
_cell.length_a   1.000
_cell.length_b   1.000
_cell.length_c   1.000
_cell.angle_alpha   90.00
_cell.angle_beta   90.00
_cell.angle_gamma   90.00
#
_symmetry.space_group_name_H-M   'P 1'
#
loop_
_entity.id
_entity.type
_entity.pdbx_description
1 polymer ?
#
loop_
_entity_poly.entity_id
_entity_poly.type
_entity_poly.pdbx_seq_one_letter_code
_entity_poly.pdbx_strand_id
1 'polypeptide(L)'
;MIEFKWATYWRNSLADSDSSKGTFTKKDTASFIRVSRDIRRTGKLDLDKVEQLFRDEKSSVHVVKVVYRPNIKELKLSHGKVLRGNLPEIYTALICPLCAY
;
A
#
# COMPACT_ATOMS: atom_id res chain seq x y z
N MET A 1 -24.44 -12.73 19.57
CA MET A 1 -22.97 -12.76 19.69
C MET A 1 -22.43 -11.49 19.06
N ILE A 2 -21.69 -10.68 19.82
CA ILE A 2 -20.95 -9.55 19.25
C ILE A 2 -19.78 -10.16 18.48
N GLU A 3 -19.93 -10.25 17.17
CA GLU A 3 -18.83 -10.65 16.30
C GLU A 3 -17.74 -9.60 16.46
N PHE A 4 -16.58 -9.99 16.97
CA PHE A 4 -15.44 -9.10 17.12
C PHE A 4 -14.94 -8.73 15.72
N LYS A 5 -15.53 -7.70 15.13
CA LYS A 5 -15.22 -7.19 13.78
C LYS A 5 -13.70 -6.95 13.61
N TRP A 6 -13.00 -6.64 14.70
CA TRP A 6 -11.54 -6.50 14.71
C TRP A 6 -10.82 -7.84 14.47
N ALA A 7 -11.27 -8.95 15.05
CA ALA A 7 -10.62 -10.25 14.90
C ALA A 7 -10.77 -10.75 13.47
N THR A 8 -11.95 -10.56 12.86
CA THR A 8 -12.19 -10.84 11.44
C THR A 8 -11.31 -9.94 10.54
N TYR A 9 -11.23 -8.63 10.83
CA TYR A 9 -10.35 -7.72 10.10
C TYR A 9 -8.87 -8.12 10.20
N TRP A 10 -8.40 -8.45 11.40
CA TRP A 10 -7.03 -8.90 11.66
C TRP A 10 -6.72 -10.20 10.93
N ARG A 11 -7.64 -11.18 10.95
CA ARG A 11 -7.45 -12.44 10.25
C ARG A 11 -7.36 -12.25 8.74
N ASN A 12 -8.21 -11.39 8.17
CA ASN A 12 -8.15 -11.05 6.74
C ASN A 12 -6.87 -10.28 6.41
N SER A 13 -6.45 -9.35 7.26
CA SER A 13 -5.19 -8.60 7.08
C SER A 13 -3.96 -9.48 7.17
N LEU A 14 -3.97 -10.47 8.08
CA LEU A 14 -2.89 -11.44 8.23
C LEU A 14 -2.84 -12.40 7.04
N ALA A 15 -4.00 -12.90 6.58
CA ALA A 15 -4.11 -13.70 5.36
C ALA A 15 -3.64 -12.94 4.11
N ASP A 16 -3.97 -11.64 4.00
CA ASP A 16 -3.49 -10.78 2.92
C ASP A 16 -1.97 -10.53 3.00
N SER A 17 -1.41 -10.48 4.22
CA SER A 17 0.03 -10.34 4.45
C SER A 17 0.81 -11.61 4.09
N ASP A 18 0.24 -12.79 4.34
CA ASP A 18 0.87 -14.08 4.07
C ASP A 18 0.98 -14.35 2.55
N SER A 19 0.15 -13.68 1.74
CA SER A 19 0.20 -13.72 0.28
C SER A 19 1.38 -12.95 -0.35
N SER A 20 2.38 -12.49 0.44
CA SER A 20 3.61 -11.78 0.00
C SER A 20 3.43 -10.53 -0.88
N LYS A 21 2.19 -10.07 -1.07
CA LYS A 21 1.87 -8.86 -1.85
C LYS A 21 2.39 -7.57 -1.21
N GLY A 22 2.79 -7.60 0.06
CA GLY A 22 3.20 -6.43 0.84
C GLY A 22 4.67 -6.02 0.69
N THR A 23 5.50 -6.83 0.05
CA THR A 23 6.95 -6.63 -0.07
C THR A 23 7.36 -6.31 -1.49
N PHE A 24 8.29 -5.38 -1.67
CA PHE A 24 8.70 -4.88 -2.98
C PHE A 24 10.21 -4.67 -3.04
N THR A 25 10.76 -4.79 -4.24
CA THR A 25 12.08 -4.28 -4.60
C THR A 25 11.97 -2.86 -5.14
N LYS A 26 13.09 -2.13 -5.23
CA LYS A 26 13.13 -0.83 -5.92
C LYS A 26 12.60 -0.89 -7.35
N LYS A 27 12.89 -1.99 -8.07
CA LYS A 27 12.43 -2.19 -9.44
C LYS A 27 10.91 -2.28 -9.51
N ASP A 28 10.28 -2.98 -8.57
CA ASP A 28 8.82 -3.11 -8.52
C ASP A 28 8.14 -1.76 -8.28
N THR A 29 8.76 -0.90 -7.45
CA THR A 29 8.22 0.44 -7.15
C THR A 29 8.49 1.49 -8.23
N ALA A 30 9.32 1.18 -9.23
CA ALA A 30 9.66 2.13 -10.29
C ALA A 30 8.44 2.48 -11.16
N SER A 31 7.48 1.57 -11.29
CA SER A 31 6.23 1.78 -12.01
C SER A 31 5.15 2.49 -11.17
N PHE A 32 5.40 2.71 -9.88
CA PHE A 32 4.39 3.29 -9.00
C PHE A 32 4.24 4.78 -9.24
N ILE A 33 2.99 5.22 -9.28
CA ILE A 33 2.67 6.64 -9.27
C ILE A 33 2.85 7.16 -7.84
N ARG A 34 3.79 8.09 -7.67
CA ARG A 34 4.00 8.77 -6.39
C ARG A 34 2.91 9.82 -6.18
N VAL A 35 2.35 9.81 -4.98
CA VAL A 35 1.24 10.67 -4.58
C VAL A 35 1.64 11.48 -3.35
N SER A 36 1.16 12.74 -3.25
CA SER A 36 1.40 13.56 -2.06
C SER A 36 0.83 12.90 -0.81
N ARG A 37 1.48 13.13 0.35
CA ARG A 37 0.91 12.72 1.64
C ARG A 37 -0.38 13.46 1.97
N ASP A 38 -0.60 14.65 1.41
CA ASP A 38 -1.82 15.46 1.65
C ASP A 38 -3.10 14.78 1.16
N ILE A 39 -2.98 13.84 0.22
CA ILE A 39 -4.10 13.02 -0.27
C ILE A 39 -4.74 12.21 0.86
N ARG A 40 -3.99 11.90 1.92
CA ARG A 40 -4.56 11.24 3.12
C ARG A 40 -5.55 12.12 3.86
N ARG A 41 -5.41 13.45 3.77
CA ARG A 41 -6.31 14.41 4.42
C ARG A 41 -7.57 14.61 3.59
N THR A 42 -7.44 14.65 2.27
CA THR A 42 -8.57 14.90 1.36
C THR A 42 -9.32 13.64 0.96
N GLY A 43 -8.67 12.47 1.03
CA GLY A 43 -9.18 11.19 0.54
C GLY A 43 -9.31 11.13 -0.98
N LYS A 44 -8.76 12.10 -1.72
CA LYS A 44 -8.93 12.25 -3.17
C LYS A 44 -7.58 12.37 -3.85
N LEU A 45 -7.41 11.62 -4.94
CA LEU A 45 -6.25 11.69 -5.81
C LEU A 45 -6.41 12.86 -6.80
N ASP A 46 -5.31 13.51 -7.15
CA ASP A 46 -5.30 14.60 -8.14
C ASP A 46 -5.71 14.09 -9.54
N LEU A 47 -6.41 14.94 -10.30
CA LEU A 47 -6.96 14.58 -11.62
C LEU A 47 -5.87 14.13 -12.60
N ASP A 48 -4.69 14.75 -12.59
CA ASP A 48 -3.56 14.37 -13.44
C ASP A 48 -3.11 12.92 -13.19
N LYS A 49 -3.14 12.48 -11.93
CA LYS A 49 -2.79 11.10 -11.56
C LYS A 49 -3.89 10.12 -11.93
N VAL A 50 -5.15 10.52 -11.83
CA VAL A 50 -6.29 9.70 -12.27
C VAL A 50 -6.22 9.49 -13.78
N GLU A 51 -6.00 10.55 -14.56
CA GLU A 51 -5.83 10.44 -16.01
C GLU A 51 -4.61 9.59 -16.37
N GLN A 52 -3.50 9.72 -15.65
CA GLN A 52 -2.33 8.86 -15.85
C GLN A 52 -2.62 7.39 -15.59
N LEU A 53 -3.42 7.05 -14.57
CA LEU A 53 -3.77 5.67 -14.22
C LEU A 53 -4.64 5.00 -15.29
N PHE A 54 -5.50 5.76 -15.95
CA PHE A 54 -6.52 5.23 -16.86
C PHE A 54 -6.27 5.57 -18.33
N ARG A 55 -5.12 6.18 -18.66
CA ARG A 55 -4.78 6.62 -20.03
C ARG A 55 -4.86 5.50 -21.06
N ASP A 56 -4.42 4.30 -20.69
CA ASP A 56 -4.33 3.16 -21.60
C ASP A 56 -5.59 2.27 -21.58
N GLU A 57 -6.60 2.64 -20.79
CA GLU A 57 -7.86 1.92 -20.70
C GLU A 57 -8.80 2.33 -21.84
N LYS A 58 -9.42 1.33 -22.49
CA LYS A 58 -10.40 1.59 -23.57
C LYS A 58 -11.69 2.13 -22.98
N SER A 59 -12.41 2.95 -23.74
CA SER A 59 -13.75 3.42 -23.37
C SER A 59 -14.79 2.31 -23.16
N SER A 60 -14.52 1.09 -23.66
CA SER A 60 -15.36 -0.09 -23.43
C SER A 60 -15.05 -0.83 -22.12
N VAL A 61 -14.02 -0.42 -21.36
CA VAL A 61 -13.69 -1.00 -20.05
C VAL A 61 -14.63 -0.42 -19.01
N HIS A 62 -15.45 -1.27 -18.41
CA HIS A 62 -16.42 -0.87 -17.38
C HIS A 62 -15.91 -1.14 -15.95
N VAL A 63 -14.89 -1.98 -15.80
CA VAL A 63 -14.37 -2.42 -14.51
C VAL A 63 -12.84 -2.44 -14.55
N VAL A 64 -12.24 -1.78 -13.58
CA VAL A 64 -10.79 -1.72 -13.38
C VAL A 64 -10.44 -2.16 -11.96
N LYS A 65 -9.40 -2.98 -11.83
CA LYS A 65 -8.90 -3.40 -10.52
C LYS A 65 -7.84 -2.41 -10.06
N VAL A 66 -8.15 -1.64 -9.02
CA VAL A 66 -7.22 -0.68 -8.42
C VAL A 66 -6.64 -1.26 -7.14
N VAL A 67 -5.31 -1.21 -7.00
CA VAL A 67 -4.62 -1.58 -5.76
C VAL A 67 -3.98 -0.32 -5.19
N TYR A 68 -4.51 0.14 -4.05
CA TYR A 68 -3.97 1.29 -3.33
C TYR A 68 -3.10 0.85 -2.14
N ARG A 69 -1.90 1.42 -2.03
CA ARG A 69 -0.92 1.09 -0.98
C ARG A 69 -0.51 2.35 -0.20
N PRO A 70 -1.21 2.71 0.88
CA PRO A 70 -1.03 4.01 1.54
C PRO A 70 0.33 4.17 2.23
N ASN A 71 0.82 3.12 2.90
CA ASN A 71 1.93 3.20 3.85
C ASN A 71 3.16 2.41 3.37
N ILE A 72 3.77 2.85 2.27
CA ILE A 72 5.03 2.29 1.80
C ILE A 72 6.17 2.80 2.69
N LYS A 73 7.01 1.88 3.17
CA LYS A 73 8.23 2.14 3.94
C LYS A 73 9.41 1.56 3.17
N GLU A 74 10.49 2.32 3.11
CA GLU A 74 11.76 1.88 2.53
C GLU A 74 12.79 1.74 3.65
N LEU A 75 13.52 0.64 3.64
CA LEU A 75 14.60 0.39 4.58
C LEU A 75 15.77 1.32 4.25
N LYS A 76 16.13 2.21 5.19
CA LYS A 76 17.29 3.08 5.01
C LYS A 76 18.58 2.29 5.19
N LEU A 77 19.55 2.56 4.31
CA LEU A 77 20.92 2.11 4.47
C LEU A 77 21.54 2.82 5.68
N SER A 78 22.26 2.08 6.52
CA SER A 78 23.13 2.66 7.54
C SER A 78 24.58 2.39 7.12
N HIS A 79 25.42 3.43 7.07
CA HIS A 79 26.82 3.35 6.62
C HIS A 79 27.02 2.67 5.26
N GLY A 80 26.16 2.98 4.28
CA GLY A 80 26.28 2.45 2.91
C GLY A 80 26.00 0.95 2.75
N LYS A 81 25.72 0.23 3.85
CA LYS A 81 25.28 -1.16 3.82
C LYS A 81 23.77 -1.20 4.03
N VAL A 82 23.09 -1.95 3.17
CA VAL A 82 21.69 -2.35 3.43
C VAL A 82 21.74 -3.15 4.72
N LEU A 83 20.95 -2.77 5.73
CA LEU A 83 20.69 -3.62 6.89
C LEU A 83 19.87 -4.83 6.39
N ARG A 84 20.51 -5.76 5.68
CA ARG A 84 19.90 -7.03 5.27
C ARG A 84 19.78 -7.92 6.50
N GLY A 85 18.80 -7.62 7.34
CA GLY A 85 18.20 -8.60 8.23
C GLY A 85 17.13 -9.40 7.48
N ASN A 86 16.14 -9.93 8.21
CA ASN A 86 14.99 -10.63 7.63
C ASN A 86 13.91 -9.69 7.05
N LEU A 87 14.21 -8.40 6.88
CA LEU A 87 13.24 -7.40 6.44
C LEU A 87 13.40 -7.07 4.95
N PRO A 88 12.30 -6.95 4.19
CA PRO A 88 12.32 -6.55 2.79
C PRO A 88 12.80 -5.10 2.60
N GLU A 89 13.37 -4.80 1.43
CA GLU A 89 13.88 -3.45 1.10
C GLU A 89 12.76 -2.40 1.13
N ILE A 90 11.59 -2.74 0.56
CA ILE A 90 10.41 -1.90 0.60
C ILE A 90 9.22 -2.76 1.05
N TYR A 91 8.38 -2.23 1.92
CA TYR A 91 7.17 -2.91 2.36
C TYR A 91 6.02 -1.96 2.65
N THR A 92 4.79 -2.49 2.62
CA THR A 92 3.58 -1.76 3.01
C THR A 92 3.20 -2.10 4.44
N ALA A 93 3.30 -1.13 5.33
CA ALA A 93 2.92 -1.29 6.73
C ALA A 93 1.41 -1.06 6.91
N LEU A 94 0.71 -2.00 7.55
CA LEU A 94 -0.62 -1.73 8.07
C LEU A 94 -0.47 -0.99 9.40
N ILE A 95 -0.92 0.27 9.45
CA ILE A 95 -0.92 1.08 10.67
C ILE A 95 -2.36 1.13 11.17
N CYS A 96 -2.64 0.41 12.24
CA CYS A 96 -3.92 0.47 12.93
C CYS A 96 -3.72 1.21 14.26
N PRO A 97 -4.19 2.47 14.40
CA PRO A 97 -4.18 3.13 15.70
C PRO A 97 -5.17 2.42 16.62
N LEU A 98 -4.66 1.81 17.70
CA LEU A 98 -5.50 1.25 18.75
C LEU A 98 -6.02 2.42 19.59
N CYS A 99 -7.28 2.82 19.39
CA CYS A 99 -7.94 3.70 20.34
C CYS A 99 -8.44 2.82 21.48
N ALA A 100 -7.71 2.81 22.61
CA ALA A 100 -8.25 2.28 23.85
C ALA A 100 -9.31 3.28 24.35
N TYR A 101 -10.57 2.84 24.34
CA TYR A 101 -11.66 3.50 25.06
C TYR A 101 -11.97 2.67 26.30
#